data_AF-A0AAD6VSR0-F1
#
_entry.id   AF-A0AAD6VSR0-F1
#
_cell.length_a   1.000
_cell.length_b   1.000
_cell.length_c   1.000
_cell.angle_alpha   90.00
_cell.angle_beta   90.00
_cell.angle_gamma   90.00
#
_symmetry.space_group_name_H-M   'P 1'
#
loop_
_entity.id
_entity.type
_entity.pdbx_description
1 polymer ?
#
loop_
_entity_poly.entity_id
_entity_poly.type
_entity_poly.pdbx_seq_one_letter_code
_entity_poly.pdbx_strand_id
1 'polypeptide(L)'
;ATLFIGDGIGENTKDFLKAIRRHVLLWEDDKKLEYFELSLKSGSLAESWYNKLPAAEKNTFENLVTAFQKQWPQEEMEEKERGERGRRNL
;
A
#
# COMPACT_ATOMS: atom_id res chain seq x y z
N ALA A 1 -4.39 7.92 -12.79
CA ALA A 1 -3.62 7.04 -11.89
C ALA A 1 -4.55 5.91 -11.44
N THR A 2 -4.07 4.67 -11.39
CA THR A 2 -4.83 3.57 -10.79
C THR A 2 -4.80 3.75 -9.27
N LEU A 3 -5.96 3.75 -8.63
CA LEU A 3 -6.09 3.88 -7.18
C LEU A 3 -5.76 2.53 -6.51
N PHE A 4 -5.14 2.59 -5.33
CA PHE A 4 -4.78 1.39 -4.57
C PHE A 4 -5.96 0.88 -3.72
N ILE A 5 -6.25 -0.40 -3.82
CA ILE A 5 -7.38 -1.09 -3.18
C ILE A 5 -6.90 -1.84 -1.93
N GLY A 6 -5.72 -2.46 -2.00
CA GLY A 6 -5.12 -3.24 -0.93
C GLY A 6 -5.65 -4.66 -0.78
N ASP A 7 -6.35 -5.21 -1.79
CA ASP A 7 -6.92 -6.57 -1.75
C ASP A 7 -5.93 -7.68 -2.15
N GLY A 8 -4.75 -7.30 -2.65
CA GLY A 8 -3.68 -8.21 -3.07
C GLY A 8 -3.87 -8.79 -4.48
N ILE A 9 -4.85 -8.32 -5.25
CA ILE A 9 -5.15 -8.83 -6.60
C ILE A 9 -4.67 -7.82 -7.64
N GLY A 10 -3.60 -8.17 -8.36
CA GLY A 10 -3.11 -7.34 -9.48
C GLY A 10 -2.46 -6.02 -9.07
N GLU A 11 -2.21 -5.82 -7.77
CA GLU A 11 -1.58 -4.63 -7.22
C GLU A 11 -0.16 -4.91 -6.76
N ASN A 12 0.78 -4.08 -7.19
CA ASN A 12 2.17 -4.13 -6.74
C ASN A 12 2.42 -2.96 -5.78
N THR A 13 2.62 -3.29 -4.50
CA THR A 13 2.87 -2.31 -3.42
C THR A 13 4.13 -1.49 -3.66
N LYS A 14 5.18 -2.07 -4.27
CA LYS A 14 6.41 -1.35 -4.64
C LYS A 14 6.13 -0.32 -5.73
N ASP A 15 5.39 -0.70 -6.75
CA ASP A 15 5.11 0.19 -7.88
C ASP A 15 4.20 1.34 -7.46
N PHE A 16 3.21 1.05 -6.60
CA PHE A 16 2.40 2.07 -5.95
C PHE A 16 3.27 3.07 -5.17
N LEU A 17 4.08 2.60 -4.21
CA LEU A 17 4.93 3.48 -3.40
C LEU A 17 5.96 4.26 -4.24
N LYS A 18 6.53 3.65 -5.29
CA LYS A 18 7.42 4.35 -6.23
C LYS A 18 6.68 5.45 -6.99
N ALA A 19 5.44 5.19 -7.43
CA ALA A 19 4.63 6.18 -8.13
C ALA A 19 4.30 7.38 -7.21
N ILE A 20 3.90 7.13 -5.96
CA ILE A 20 3.67 8.19 -4.97
C ILE A 20 4.94 9.00 -4.75
N ARG A 21 6.06 8.34 -4.38
CA ARG A 21 7.33 9.02 -4.07
C ARG A 21 7.85 9.86 -5.22
N ARG A 22 7.70 9.38 -6.46
CA ARG A 22 8.09 10.14 -7.66
C ARG A 22 7.28 11.41 -7.81
N HIS A 23 6.00 11.39 -7.45
CA HIS A 23 5.11 12.54 -7.62
C HIS A 23 5.30 13.59 -6.53
N VAL A 24 5.55 13.16 -5.30
CA VAL A 24 5.56 14.03 -4.11
C VAL A 24 6.97 14.36 -3.61
N LEU A 25 8.01 14.07 -4.40
CA LEU A 25 9.42 14.15 -3.98
C LEU A 25 9.82 15.50 -3.38
N LEU A 26 9.26 16.60 -3.90
CA LEU A 26 9.59 17.97 -3.51
C LEU A 26 8.50 18.63 -2.66
N TRP A 27 7.52 17.86 -2.18
CA TRP A 27 6.38 18.41 -1.44
C TRP A 27 6.61 18.37 0.06
N GLU A 28 5.93 19.24 0.78
CA GLU A 28 5.84 19.20 2.23
C GLU A 28 4.99 18.01 2.69
N ASP A 29 5.24 17.52 3.89
CA ASP A 29 4.66 16.26 4.38
C ASP A 29 3.13 16.29 4.47
N ASP A 30 2.52 17.42 4.79
CA ASP A 30 1.06 17.59 4.77
C ASP A 30 0.48 17.27 3.38
N LYS A 31 1.11 17.77 2.32
CA LYS A 31 0.72 17.52 0.93
C LYS A 31 1.01 16.08 0.50
N LYS A 32 2.10 15.48 1.00
CA LYS A 32 2.42 14.07 0.73
C LYS A 32 1.36 13.14 1.33
N LEU A 33 0.94 13.40 2.57
CA LEU A 33 -0.08 12.63 3.28
C LEU A 33 -1.44 12.73 2.57
N GLU A 34 -1.86 13.96 2.22
CA GLU A 34 -3.08 14.22 1.46
C GLU A 34 -3.07 13.47 0.12
N TYR A 35 -1.96 13.52 -0.62
CA TYR A 35 -1.84 12.83 -1.91
C TYR A 35 -1.86 11.30 -1.77
N PHE A 36 -1.26 10.76 -0.71
CA PHE A 36 -1.31 9.34 -0.43
C PHE A 36 -2.75 8.88 -0.22
N GLU A 37 -3.51 9.61 0.61
CA GLU A 37 -4.93 9.33 0.86
C GLU A 37 -5.77 9.37 -0.41
N LEU A 38 -5.60 10.40 -1.23
CA LEU A 38 -6.28 10.55 -2.54
C LEU A 38 -5.92 9.44 -3.54
N SER A 39 -4.82 8.73 -3.31
CA SER A 39 -4.39 7.63 -4.15
C SER A 39 -4.98 6.28 -3.73
N LEU A 40 -5.78 6.25 -2.67
CA LEU A 40 -6.53 5.08 -2.22
C LEU A 40 -7.91 5.03 -2.91
N LYS A 41 -8.39 3.83 -3.22
CA LYS A 41 -9.70 3.66 -3.84
C LYS A 41 -10.78 3.85 -2.78
N SER A 42 -11.78 4.69 -3.06
CA SER A 42 -12.92 4.85 -2.14
C SER A 42 -13.66 3.54 -1.89
N GLY A 43 -13.98 3.27 -0.62
CA GLY A 43 -14.62 2.04 -0.17
C GLY A 43 -13.69 0.81 -0.13
N SER A 44 -12.39 0.99 -0.38
CA SER A 44 -11.43 -0.13 -0.41
C SER A 44 -10.92 -0.54 0.96
N LEU A 45 -10.25 -1.70 1.00
CA LEU A 45 -9.55 -2.16 2.19
C LEU A 45 -8.45 -1.18 2.60
N ALA A 46 -7.75 -0.59 1.63
CA ALA A 46 -6.70 0.38 1.87
C ALA A 46 -7.22 1.67 2.48
N GLU A 47 -8.32 2.22 1.98
CA GLU A 47 -8.95 3.41 2.58
C GLU A 47 -9.46 3.10 4.00
N SER A 48 -10.09 1.93 4.20
CA SER A 48 -10.56 1.51 5.54
C SER A 48 -9.42 1.37 6.53
N TRP A 49 -8.29 0.78 6.10
CA TRP A 49 -7.07 0.68 6.90
C TRP A 49 -6.52 2.06 7.24
N TYR A 50 -6.40 2.93 6.23
CA TYR A 50 -5.90 4.28 6.43
C TYR A 50 -6.77 4.98 7.47
N ASN A 51 -8.09 4.99 7.35
CA ASN A 51 -8.99 5.65 8.31
C ASN A 51 -8.88 5.13 9.76
N LYS A 52 -8.37 3.90 9.96
CA LYS A 52 -8.17 3.30 11.29
C LYS A 52 -6.77 3.53 11.87
N LEU A 53 -5.81 4.01 11.08
CA LEU A 53 -4.46 4.27 11.56
C LEU A 53 -4.46 5.39 12.62
N PRO A 54 -3.69 5.24 13.72
CA PRO A 54 -3.47 6.30 14.70
C PRO A 54 -2.88 7.55 14.05
N ALA A 55 -3.21 8.73 14.58
CA ALA A 55 -2.65 10.01 14.10
C ALA A 55 -1.11 10.04 14.13
N ALA A 56 -0.49 9.36 15.11
CA ALA A 56 0.97 9.25 15.21
C ALA A 56 1.61 8.45 14.07
N GLU A 57 0.86 7.57 13.40
CA GLU A 57 1.32 6.79 12.24
C GLU A 57 1.07 7.54 10.92
N LYS A 58 0.47 8.74 10.97
CA LYS A 58 0.18 9.60 9.81
C LYS A 58 0.61 11.05 10.01
N ASN A 59 1.50 11.32 10.95
CA ASN A 59 1.98 12.68 11.20
C ASN A 59 3.13 13.09 10.26
N THR A 60 3.82 12.11 9.68
CA THR A 60 4.85 12.29 8.67
C THR A 60 4.64 11.27 7.56
N PHE A 61 5.11 11.60 6.36
CA PHE A 61 5.02 10.69 5.22
C PHE A 61 5.85 9.42 5.45
N GLU A 62 6.97 9.54 6.16
CA GLU A 62 7.82 8.39 6.52
C GLU A 62 7.11 7.40 7.45
N ASN A 63 6.41 7.90 8.48
CA ASN A 63 5.63 7.06 9.39
C ASN A 63 4.50 6.36 8.64
N LEU A 64 3.80 7.08 7.77
CA LEU A 64 2.73 6.51 6.94
C LEU A 64 3.25 5.40 6.02
N VAL A 65 4.40 5.60 5.35
CA VAL A 65 4.99 4.56 4.50
C VAL A 65 5.43 3.35 5.33
N THR A 66 5.98 3.57 6.51
CA THR A 66 6.34 2.49 7.44
C THR A 66 5.11 1.69 7.85
N ALA A 67 4.03 2.36 8.23
CA ALA A 67 2.76 1.71 8.56
C ALA A 67 2.20 0.93 7.37
N PHE A 68 2.25 1.51 6.17
CA PHE A 68 1.80 0.85 4.94
C PHE A 68 2.57 -0.43 4.66
N GLN A 69 3.90 -0.39 4.75
CA GLN A 69 4.75 -1.56 4.53
C GLN A 69 4.56 -2.66 5.59
N LYS A 70 4.14 -2.32 6.81
CA LYS A 70 3.74 -3.32 7.81
C LYS A 70 2.42 -4.01 7.44
N GLN A 71 1.45 -3.26 6.91
CA GLN A 71 0.14 -3.78 6.54
C GLN A 71 0.16 -4.59 5.24
N TRP A 72 0.88 -4.09 4.23
CA TRP A 72 1.11 -4.78 2.97
C TRP A 72 2.61 -5.06 2.84
N PRO A 73 3.10 -6.11 3.52
CA PRO A 73 4.50 -6.47 3.47
C PRO A 73 4.92 -6.70 2.03
N GLN A 74 6.12 -6.22 1.74
CA GLN A 74 6.75 -6.30 0.44
C GLN A 74 7.18 -7.74 0.08
N GLU A 75 7.05 -8.68 1.01
CA GLU A 75 7.51 -10.06 0.87
C GLU A 75 6.87 -10.71 -0.35
N GLU A 76 7.76 -10.99 -1.30
CA GLU A 76 7.67 -11.85 -2.46
C GLU A 76 6.30 -12.54 -2.63
N MET A 77 5.51 -12.05 -3.58
CA MET A 77 4.46 -12.83 -4.25
C MET A 77 5.00 -14.12 -4.93
N GLU A 78 6.21 -14.61 -4.60
CA GLU A 78 6.80 -15.80 -5.20
C GLU A 78 6.37 -17.11 -4.52
N GLU A 79 5.88 -17.10 -3.26
CA GLU A 79 5.62 -18.38 -2.58
C GLU A 79 4.14 -18.77 -2.44
N LYS A 80 3.19 -17.88 -2.68
CA LYS A 80 1.75 -18.25 -2.64
C LYS A 80 1.23 -18.90 -3.91
N GLU A 81 1.88 -18.76 -5.06
CA GLU A 81 1.54 -19.54 -6.27
C GLU A 81 2.27 -20.89 -6.39
N ARG A 82 3.32 -21.12 -5.60
CA ARG A 82 4.03 -22.41 -5.56
C ARG A 82 3.38 -23.41 -4.60
N GLY A 83 2.63 -22.94 -3.60
CA GLY A 83 1.91 -23.79 -2.64
C GLY A 83 0.61 -24.44 -3.15
N GLU A 84 -0.07 -23.86 -4.15
CA GLU A 84 -1.36 -24.39 -4.63
C GLU A 84 -1.28 -25.30 -5.88
N ARG A 85 -0.09 -25.48 -6.46
CA ARG A 85 0.16 -26.48 -7.53
C ARG A 85 0.75 -27.80 -7.05
N GLY A 86 0.94 -28.00 -5.74
CA GLY A 86 1.50 -29.22 -5.15
C GLY A 86 0.49 -30.22 -4.55
N ARG A 87 -0.83 -29.94 -4.59
CA ARG A 87 -1.89 -30.78 -3.99
C ARG A 87 -2.91 -31.34 -4.98
N ARG A 88 -2.56 -31.44 -6.26
CA ARG A 88 -3.27 -32.30 -7.21
C ARG A 88 -2.24 -33.17 -7.88
N ASN A 89 -1.97 -34.33 -7.27
CA ASN A 89 -1.48 -35.56 -7.85
C ASN A 89 -1.17 -36.49 -6.66
N LEU A 90 -2.27 -36.98 -6.08
CA LEU A 90 -2.30 -38.17 -5.23
C LEU A 90 -3.23 -39.15 -5.96
#